data_AF-A0A2T4A301-F1
#
_entry.id   AF-A0A2T4A301-F1
#
_cell.length_a   1.000
_cell.length_b   1.000
_cell.length_c   1.000
_cell.angle_alpha   90.00
_cell.angle_beta   90.00
_cell.angle_gamma   90.00
#
_symmetry.space_group_name_H-M   'P 1'
#
loop_
_entity.id
_entity.type
_entity.pdbx_description
1 polymer ?
#
loop_
_entity_poly.entity_id
_entity_poly.type
_entity_poly.pdbx_seq_one_letter_code
_entity_poly.pdbx_strand_id
1 'polypeptide(L)'
;MSSFRQEDCQYETITLSSSGSVTSLTTNPTISPDETLCPQRIKAAIVGKFRETEPKDVALAYYRTMQPWSPIIAESRLGDQLPANWDNATLDFTLLCSTIMLVCTAPESSTWMNSNDSLLKDLYLSTKSWIALLEGIGVNSTEVVQSRLFLTTFEVTHGLYPAAYISISGVVRAAEILKRGRDLETRSSEPSSEEERVELCMTWAAIKVMDR
;
A
#
# COMPACT_ATOMS: atom_id res chain seq x y z
N MET A 1 4.02 -25.40 -35.05
CA MET A 1 3.34 -25.86 -33.82
C MET A 1 4.42 -26.32 -32.85
N SER A 2 4.85 -25.44 -31.95
CA SER A 2 5.91 -25.73 -30.95
C SER A 2 5.26 -26.24 -29.67
N SER A 3 5.56 -27.49 -29.32
CA SER A 3 5.14 -28.15 -28.08
C SER A 3 5.90 -27.53 -26.90
N PHE A 4 5.18 -26.94 -25.95
CA PHE A 4 5.72 -26.60 -24.64
C PHE A 4 5.89 -27.89 -23.83
N ARG A 5 7.13 -28.25 -23.50
CA ARG A 5 7.41 -29.28 -22.51
C ARG A 5 7.03 -28.72 -21.14
N GLN A 6 6.07 -29.37 -20.50
CA GLN A 6 5.78 -29.17 -19.10
C GLN A 6 6.82 -29.97 -18.32
N GLU A 7 7.92 -29.32 -17.97
CA GLU A 7 8.88 -29.87 -17.01
C GLU A 7 8.33 -29.55 -15.61
N ASP A 8 7.96 -30.59 -14.87
CA ASP A 8 7.48 -30.44 -13.49
C ASP A 8 8.63 -29.89 -12.63
N CYS A 9 8.46 -28.69 -12.06
CA CYS A 9 9.39 -28.12 -11.09
C CYS A 9 9.45 -29.02 -9.84
N GLN A 10 10.49 -29.84 -9.76
CA GLN A 10 10.85 -30.59 -8.55
C GLN A 10 11.60 -29.63 -7.60
N TYR A 11 10.93 -29.12 -6.57
CA TYR A 11 11.61 -28.39 -5.49
C TYR A 11 12.19 -29.41 -4.51
N GLU A 12 13.50 -29.39 -4.30
CA GLU A 12 14.11 -30.10 -3.17
C GLU A 12 13.62 -29.48 -1.86
N THR A 13 12.91 -30.28 -1.07
CA THR A 13 12.39 -29.84 0.23
C THR A 13 13.55 -29.78 1.22
N ILE A 14 14.10 -28.59 1.44
CA ILE A 14 15.02 -28.35 2.56
C ILE A 14 14.20 -28.49 3.85
N THR A 15 14.35 -29.63 4.50
CA THR A 15 13.76 -29.88 5.82
C THR A 15 14.52 -29.04 6.83
N LEU A 16 13.92 -27.95 7.31
CA LEU A 16 14.42 -27.18 8.45
C LEU A 16 14.28 -28.05 9.72
N SER A 17 15.26 -28.91 9.98
CA SER A 17 15.35 -29.68 11.22
C SER A 17 15.67 -28.72 12.36
N SER A 18 14.65 -28.35 13.14
CA SER A 18 14.82 -27.71 14.45
C SER A 18 15.46 -28.71 15.41
N SER A 19 16.79 -28.69 15.48
CA SER A 19 17.57 -29.40 16.48
C SER A 19 18.14 -28.37 17.45
N GLY A 20 17.40 -28.10 18.53
CA GLY A 20 17.83 -27.23 19.63
C GLY A 20 17.20 -27.68 20.93
N SER A 21 18.02 -28.25 21.80
CA SER A 21 17.68 -28.82 23.10
C SER A 21 16.92 -27.86 24.01
N VAL A 22 15.86 -28.37 24.64
CA VAL A 22 15.10 -27.69 25.69
C VAL A 22 15.98 -27.55 26.93
N THR A 23 16.43 -26.33 27.21
CA THR A 23 16.81 -25.91 28.56
C THR A 23 16.04 -24.64 28.88
N SER A 24 15.19 -24.73 29.89
CA SER A 24 14.23 -23.74 30.32
C SER A 24 14.91 -22.44 30.76
N LEU A 25 14.62 -21.32 30.08
CA LEU A 25 14.74 -19.96 30.60
C LEU A 25 13.67 -19.07 29.97
N THR A 26 13.13 -18.21 30.80
CA THR A 26 11.90 -17.42 30.69
C THR A 26 11.81 -16.43 29.52
N THR A 27 10.58 -16.33 28.99
CA THR A 27 9.93 -15.21 28.27
C THR A 27 10.54 -14.72 26.96
N ASN A 28 9.99 -15.23 25.86
CA ASN A 28 9.35 -14.43 24.80
C ASN A 28 8.40 -15.36 24.02
N PRO A 29 7.15 -14.95 23.72
CA PRO A 29 6.31 -15.76 22.85
C PRO A 29 6.95 -15.73 21.46
N THR A 30 7.39 -16.89 20.99
CA THR A 30 7.74 -17.10 19.58
C THR A 30 6.46 -16.92 18.78
N ILE A 31 6.20 -15.69 18.34
CA ILE A 31 5.04 -15.35 17.52
C ILE A 31 5.15 -16.18 16.23
N SER A 32 4.13 -17.00 15.96
CA SER A 32 4.06 -17.77 14.72
C SER A 32 4.11 -16.81 13.52
N PRO A 33 4.81 -17.13 12.41
CA PRO A 33 4.81 -16.27 11.22
C PRO A 33 3.38 -15.99 10.70
N ASP A 34 2.47 -16.95 10.84
CA ASP A 34 1.05 -16.81 10.51
C ASP A 34 0.34 -15.73 11.35
N GLU A 35 0.78 -15.58 12.61
CA GLU A 35 0.26 -14.59 13.54
C GLU A 35 0.85 -13.19 13.31
N THR A 36 1.97 -13.07 12.58
CA THR A 36 2.56 -11.76 12.19
C THR A 36 1.95 -11.16 10.93
N LEU A 37 1.41 -11.99 10.04
CA LEU A 37 0.80 -11.58 8.76
C LEU A 37 -0.71 -11.30 8.87
N CYS A 38 -1.27 -11.41 10.08
CA CYS A 38 -2.68 -11.16 10.36
C CYS A 38 -3.10 -9.73 9.92
N PRO A 39 -4.09 -9.58 9.00
CA PRO A 39 -4.53 -8.27 8.50
C PRO A 39 -4.90 -7.27 9.59
N GLN A 40 -5.48 -7.76 10.69
CA GLN A 40 -5.85 -6.96 11.86
C GLN A 40 -4.64 -6.37 12.57
N ARG A 41 -3.52 -7.11 12.65
CA ARG A 41 -2.28 -6.60 13.25
C ARG A 41 -1.59 -5.59 12.35
N ILE A 42 -1.61 -5.81 11.04
CA ILE A 42 -1.10 -4.83 10.07
C ILE A 42 -1.89 -3.53 10.20
N LYS A 43 -3.23 -3.61 10.22
CA LYS A 43 -4.10 -2.45 10.46
C LYS A 43 -3.77 -1.75 11.77
N ALA A 44 -3.65 -2.49 12.87
CA ALA A 44 -3.30 -1.93 14.17
C ALA A 44 -1.93 -1.23 14.17
N ALA A 45 -0.95 -1.79 13.47
CA ALA A 45 0.37 -1.18 13.32
C ALA A 45 0.31 0.14 12.52
N ILE A 46 -0.50 0.19 11.46
CA ILE A 46 -0.75 1.40 10.66
C ILE A 46 -1.41 2.47 11.53
N VAL A 47 -2.52 2.12 12.19
CA VAL A 47 -3.27 3.04 13.06
C VAL A 47 -2.41 3.54 14.21
N GLY A 48 -1.52 2.70 14.74
CA GLY A 48 -0.55 3.09 15.76
C GLY A 48 0.40 4.22 15.34
N LYS A 49 0.63 4.45 14.03
CA LYS A 49 1.40 5.60 13.55
C LYS A 49 0.58 6.89 13.45
N PHE A 50 -0.75 6.82 13.43
CA PHE A 50 -1.62 8.00 13.27
C PHE A 50 -1.73 8.88 14.52
N ARG A 51 -1.26 8.43 15.68
CA ARG A 51 -1.32 9.19 16.94
C ARG A 51 -2.74 9.76 17.19
N GLU A 52 -2.90 11.08 17.22
CA GLU A 52 -4.16 11.80 17.45
C GLU A 52 -4.86 12.22 16.15
N THR A 53 -4.33 11.83 14.98
CA THR A 53 -4.92 12.17 13.68
C THR A 53 -6.16 11.33 13.42
N GLU A 54 -7.29 11.96 13.14
CA GLU A 54 -8.53 11.30 12.75
C GLU A 54 -8.63 11.15 11.22
N PRO A 55 -9.47 10.24 10.69
CA PRO A 55 -9.66 10.09 9.25
C PRO A 55 -10.00 11.40 8.52
N LYS A 56 -10.75 12.30 9.19
CA LYS A 56 -11.14 13.61 8.65
C LYS A 56 -9.95 14.55 8.46
N ASP A 57 -8.95 14.46 9.32
CA ASP A 57 -7.75 15.30 9.23
C ASP A 57 -6.91 14.89 8.03
N VAL A 58 -6.83 13.58 7.76
CA VAL A 58 -6.17 13.03 6.57
C VAL A 58 -6.89 13.46 5.29
N ALA A 59 -8.22 13.39 5.27
CA ALA A 59 -9.03 13.85 4.13
C ALA A 59 -8.81 15.35 3.86
N LEU A 60 -8.81 16.19 4.91
CA LEU A 60 -8.52 17.62 4.78
C LEU A 60 -7.10 17.88 4.26
N ALA A 61 -6.11 17.11 4.71
CA ALA A 61 -4.74 17.21 4.21
C ALA A 61 -4.67 16.88 2.72
N TYR A 62 -5.33 15.80 2.29
CA TYR A 62 -5.41 15.42 0.87
C TYR A 62 -6.05 16.52 0.01
N TYR A 63 -7.21 17.04 0.41
CA TYR A 63 -7.92 18.08 -0.35
C TYR A 63 -7.11 19.36 -0.51
N ARG A 64 -6.31 19.71 0.50
CA ARG A 64 -5.48 20.91 0.47
C ARG A 64 -4.21 20.74 -0.34
N THR A 65 -3.58 19.57 -0.24
CA THR A 65 -2.22 19.39 -0.76
C THR A 65 -2.17 18.64 -2.07
N MET A 66 -3.02 17.63 -2.29
CA MET A 66 -2.93 16.69 -3.41
C MET A 66 -4.02 16.91 -4.46
N GLN A 67 -5.27 17.08 -4.03
CA GLN A 67 -6.43 17.24 -4.92
C GLN A 67 -6.23 18.30 -6.03
N PRO A 68 -5.58 19.45 -5.79
CA PRO A 68 -5.42 20.49 -6.83
C PRO A 68 -4.59 20.05 -8.04
N TRP A 69 -3.69 19.08 -7.91
CA TRP A 69 -2.80 18.65 -8.98
C TRP A 69 -2.87 17.16 -9.28
N SER A 70 -3.54 16.36 -8.45
CA SER A 70 -3.67 14.93 -8.64
C SER A 70 -4.95 14.35 -8.00
N PRO A 71 -6.14 14.62 -8.57
CA PRO A 71 -7.41 14.13 -8.06
C PRO A 71 -7.62 12.65 -8.42
N ILE A 72 -6.91 11.77 -7.69
CA ILE A 72 -6.93 10.32 -7.91
C ILE A 72 -8.07 9.66 -7.11
N ILE A 73 -8.38 10.21 -5.94
CA ILE A 73 -9.39 9.70 -5.02
C ILE A 73 -10.70 10.48 -5.23
N ALA A 74 -11.80 9.73 -5.30
CA ALA A 74 -13.16 10.22 -5.34
C ALA A 74 -13.50 11.11 -4.14
N GLU A 75 -14.27 12.16 -4.40
CA GLU A 75 -14.71 13.05 -3.34
C GLU A 75 -15.63 12.33 -2.35
N SER A 76 -16.47 11.40 -2.82
CA SER A 76 -17.33 10.63 -1.93
C SER A 76 -16.55 9.74 -0.96
N ARG A 77 -15.39 9.19 -1.36
CA ARG A 77 -14.54 8.34 -0.50
C ARG A 77 -13.91 9.10 0.66
N LEU A 78 -13.50 10.34 0.43
CA LEU A 78 -12.94 11.22 1.46
C LEU A 78 -13.96 12.21 2.03
N GLY A 79 -15.25 12.01 1.71
CA GLY A 79 -16.38 12.80 2.18
C GLY A 79 -17.42 11.89 2.83
N ASP A 80 -18.46 11.54 2.08
CA ASP A 80 -19.64 10.81 2.60
C ASP A 80 -19.34 9.40 3.11
N GLN A 81 -18.35 8.72 2.53
CA GLN A 81 -17.96 7.34 2.89
C GLN A 81 -16.83 7.29 3.91
N LEU A 82 -16.41 8.45 4.44
CA LEU A 82 -15.31 8.52 5.39
C LEU A 82 -15.67 7.77 6.68
N PRO A 83 -14.83 6.84 7.17
CA PRO A 83 -15.12 6.13 8.41
C PRO A 83 -15.07 7.10 9.60
N ALA A 84 -16.02 6.93 10.53
CA ALA A 84 -16.10 7.77 11.73
C ALA A 84 -14.86 7.69 12.63
N ASN A 85 -14.17 6.56 12.62
CA ASN A 85 -12.94 6.31 13.36
C ASN A 85 -12.12 5.20 12.68
N TRP A 86 -10.89 4.99 13.15
CA TRP A 86 -9.99 3.97 12.60
C TRP A 86 -10.45 2.52 12.86
N ASP A 87 -11.27 2.28 13.89
CA ASP A 87 -11.81 0.95 14.16
C ASP A 87 -12.76 0.50 13.03
N ASN A 88 -13.54 1.43 12.49
CA ASN A 88 -14.46 1.18 11.37
C ASN A 88 -13.78 1.18 10.00
N ALA A 89 -12.54 1.67 9.89
CA ALA A 89 -11.80 1.72 8.62
C ALA A 89 -11.37 0.32 8.15
N THR A 90 -11.33 0.09 6.83
CA THR A 90 -10.72 -1.13 6.27
C THR A 90 -9.20 -1.05 6.32
N LEU A 91 -8.51 -2.19 6.27
CA LEU A 91 -7.05 -2.22 6.20
C LEU A 91 -6.54 -1.39 5.01
N ASP A 92 -7.13 -1.59 3.83
CA ASP A 92 -6.75 -0.93 2.59
C ASP A 92 -6.92 0.59 2.68
N PHE A 93 -8.04 1.06 3.28
CA PHE A 93 -8.27 2.47 3.52
C PHE A 93 -7.27 3.05 4.54
N THR A 94 -6.96 2.33 5.62
CA THR A 94 -5.92 2.78 6.55
C THR A 94 -4.56 2.89 5.88
N LEU A 95 -4.20 1.96 4.99
CA LEU A 95 -2.96 2.06 4.23
C LEU A 95 -2.96 3.29 3.32
N LEU A 96 -4.06 3.54 2.61
CA LEU A 96 -4.24 4.73 1.77
C LEU A 96 -4.02 6.01 2.58
N CYS A 97 -4.69 6.14 3.72
CA CYS A 97 -4.50 7.27 4.62
C CYS A 97 -3.04 7.44 5.08
N SER A 98 -2.32 6.35 5.35
CA SER A 98 -0.91 6.44 5.73
C SER A 98 -0.03 7.01 4.61
N THR A 99 -0.31 6.65 3.36
CA THR A 99 0.43 7.18 2.20
C THR A 99 0.05 8.63 1.88
N ILE A 100 -1.21 9.01 2.08
CA ILE A 100 -1.63 10.41 2.01
C ILE A 100 -0.87 11.23 3.04
N MET A 101 -0.86 10.81 4.31
CA MET A 101 -0.13 11.51 5.37
C MET A 101 1.36 11.65 5.04
N LEU A 102 1.96 10.58 4.51
CA LEU A 102 3.36 10.61 4.07
C LEU A 102 3.63 11.68 3.00
N VAL A 103 2.80 11.74 1.95
CA VAL A 103 2.97 12.73 0.87
C VAL A 103 2.62 14.16 1.33
N CYS A 104 1.64 14.30 2.22
CA CYS A 104 1.20 15.59 2.75
C CYS A 104 2.17 16.19 3.79
N THR A 105 3.11 15.39 4.32
CA THR A 105 4.07 15.86 5.31
C THR A 105 5.23 16.56 4.58
N ALA A 106 5.31 17.88 4.73
CA ALA A 106 6.40 18.66 4.16
C ALA A 106 7.72 18.38 4.91
N PRO A 107 8.83 18.07 4.24
CA PRO A 107 10.12 17.97 4.92
C PRO A 107 10.59 19.38 5.36
N GLU A 108 10.92 19.54 6.64
CA GLU A 108 11.43 20.81 7.19
C GLU A 108 12.82 21.20 6.67
N SER A 109 13.53 20.30 5.96
CA SER A 109 14.86 20.56 5.42
C SER A 109 15.00 20.14 3.96
N SER A 110 15.79 20.90 3.22
CA SER A 110 15.98 20.84 1.77
C SER A 110 16.60 19.54 1.22
N THR A 111 16.90 18.53 2.06
CA THR A 111 17.42 17.25 1.58
C THR A 111 17.01 16.10 2.49
N TRP A 112 16.15 15.20 2.01
CA TRP A 112 15.75 13.95 2.68
C TRP A 112 16.93 13.14 3.23
N MET A 113 18.03 13.09 2.48
CA MET A 113 19.22 12.33 2.87
C MET A 113 19.93 12.93 4.09
N ASN A 114 19.82 14.25 4.30
CA ASN A 114 20.45 14.98 5.40
C ASN A 114 19.45 15.39 6.50
N SER A 115 18.15 15.15 6.30
CA SER A 115 17.14 15.47 7.30
C SER A 115 17.29 14.54 8.51
N ASN A 116 17.38 15.12 9.71
CA ASN A 116 17.25 14.40 10.97
C ASN A 116 15.79 14.03 11.28
N ASP A 117 14.91 14.07 10.26
CA ASP A 117 13.50 13.72 10.41
C ASP A 117 13.34 12.20 10.48
N SER A 118 13.68 11.67 11.65
CA SER A 118 13.55 10.26 12.01
C SER A 118 12.10 9.78 11.87
N LEU A 119 11.12 10.67 12.09
CA LEU A 119 9.69 10.32 12.03
C LEU A 119 9.21 10.11 10.60
N LEU A 120 9.55 11.00 9.67
CA LEU A 120 9.17 10.83 8.26
C LEU A 120 9.87 9.62 7.63
N LYS A 121 11.14 9.37 7.99
CA LYS A 121 11.88 8.16 7.59
C LYS A 121 11.25 6.88 8.12
N ASP A 122 10.90 6.85 9.40
CA ASP A 122 10.20 5.74 10.03
C ASP A 122 8.83 5.49 9.40
N LEU A 123 8.06 6.54 9.11
CA LEU A 123 6.77 6.44 8.42
C LEU A 123 6.94 5.87 7.01
N TYR A 124 7.88 6.40 6.21
CA TYR A 124 8.18 5.88 4.87
C TYR A 124 8.54 4.39 4.88
N LEU A 125 9.48 3.98 5.74
CA LEU A 125 9.92 2.59 5.82
C LEU A 125 8.81 1.66 6.34
N SER A 126 8.02 2.12 7.31
CA SER A 126 6.86 1.39 7.82
C SER A 126 5.82 1.18 6.72
N THR A 127 5.45 2.25 6.01
CA THR A 127 4.50 2.22 4.89
C THR A 127 4.96 1.30 3.76
N LYS A 128 6.24 1.37 3.38
CA LYS A 128 6.82 0.49 2.37
C LYS A 128 6.77 -0.98 2.80
N SER A 129 7.03 -1.24 4.08
CA SER A 129 6.94 -2.60 4.65
C SER A 129 5.50 -3.11 4.66
N TRP A 130 4.51 -2.29 5.03
CA TRP A 130 3.11 -2.70 4.99
C TRP A 130 2.60 -2.97 3.57
N ILE A 131 3.00 -2.17 2.58
CA ILE A 131 2.71 -2.44 1.17
C ILE A 131 3.25 -3.81 0.75
N ALA A 132 4.48 -4.14 1.13
CA ALA A 132 5.08 -5.44 0.83
C ALA A 132 4.37 -6.59 1.57
N LEU A 133 3.92 -6.37 2.81
CA LEU A 133 3.13 -7.36 3.56
C LEU A 133 1.78 -7.62 2.89
N LEU A 134 1.05 -6.58 2.49
CA LEU A 134 -0.23 -6.72 1.78
C LEU A 134 -0.04 -7.43 0.44
N GLU A 135 1.06 -7.15 -0.28
CA GLU A 135 1.42 -7.88 -1.50
C GLU A 135 1.67 -9.36 -1.21
N GLY A 136 2.41 -9.68 -0.14
CA GLY A 136 2.71 -11.05 0.26
C GLY A 136 1.47 -11.89 0.61
N ILE A 137 0.43 -11.27 1.15
CA ILE A 137 -0.87 -11.93 1.43
C ILE A 137 -1.86 -11.84 0.26
N GLY A 138 -1.45 -11.26 -0.88
CA GLY A 138 -2.27 -11.19 -2.10
C GLY A 138 -3.37 -10.13 -2.10
N VAL A 139 -3.31 -9.13 -1.21
CA VAL A 139 -4.30 -8.04 -1.17
C VAL A 139 -4.01 -7.03 -2.27
N ASN A 140 -5.01 -6.77 -3.13
CA ASN A 140 -4.87 -5.88 -4.26
C ASN A 140 -6.20 -5.19 -4.62
N SER A 141 -6.57 -4.16 -3.87
CA SER A 141 -7.73 -3.28 -4.11
C SER A 141 -7.34 -1.97 -4.80
N THR A 142 -8.34 -1.16 -5.17
CA THR A 142 -8.11 0.19 -5.73
C THR A 142 -7.34 1.06 -4.74
N GLU A 143 -7.72 1.05 -3.47
CA GLU A 143 -7.07 1.80 -2.38
C GLU A 143 -5.60 1.39 -2.21
N VAL A 144 -5.28 0.10 -2.37
CA VAL A 144 -3.90 -0.39 -2.30
C VAL A 144 -3.09 0.06 -3.52
N VAL A 145 -3.67 0.05 -4.72
CA VAL A 145 -3.02 0.59 -5.93
C VAL A 145 -2.76 2.09 -5.77
N GLN A 146 -3.75 2.85 -5.32
CA GLN A 146 -3.62 4.29 -5.02
C GLN A 146 -2.58 4.54 -3.91
N SER A 147 -2.52 3.70 -2.89
CA SER A 147 -1.49 3.77 -1.83
C SER A 147 -0.07 3.64 -2.42
N ARG A 148 0.15 2.62 -3.26
CA ARG A 148 1.45 2.41 -3.92
C ARG A 148 1.81 3.57 -4.84
N LEU A 149 0.80 4.16 -5.50
CA LEU A 149 0.95 5.33 -6.36
C LEU A 149 1.45 6.55 -5.54
N PHE A 150 0.82 6.85 -4.41
CA PHE A 150 1.25 7.94 -3.53
C PHE A 150 2.63 7.69 -2.90
N LEU A 151 2.95 6.46 -2.51
CA LEU A 151 4.31 6.12 -2.07
C LEU A 151 5.33 6.39 -3.18
N THR A 152 5.02 6.00 -4.42
CA THR A 152 5.89 6.25 -5.57
C THR A 152 6.05 7.75 -5.83
N THR A 153 4.97 8.52 -5.71
CA THR A 153 5.02 9.99 -5.80
C THR A 153 5.94 10.59 -4.74
N PHE A 154 5.84 10.13 -3.49
CA PHE A 154 6.74 10.54 -2.41
C PHE A 154 8.21 10.25 -2.78
N GLU A 155 8.50 9.06 -3.29
CA GLU A 155 9.86 8.67 -3.68
C GLU A 155 10.41 9.56 -4.81
N VAL A 156 9.60 9.88 -5.82
CA VAL A 156 9.99 10.79 -6.91
C VAL A 156 10.25 12.20 -6.38
N THR A 157 9.36 12.76 -5.56
CA THR A 157 9.49 14.13 -5.05
C THR A 157 10.68 14.30 -4.11
N HIS A 158 11.12 13.22 -3.46
CA HIS A 158 12.27 13.23 -2.55
C HIS A 158 13.58 12.72 -3.20
N GLY A 159 13.59 12.47 -4.52
CA GLY A 159 14.78 12.06 -5.27
C GLY A 159 15.23 10.61 -5.00
N LEU A 160 14.36 9.75 -4.50
CA LEU A 160 14.60 8.32 -4.23
C LEU A 160 14.45 7.48 -5.51
N TYR A 161 15.12 7.85 -6.60
CA TYR A 161 14.88 7.31 -7.94
C TYR A 161 14.99 5.78 -8.05
N PRO A 162 16.00 5.09 -7.46
CA PRO A 162 16.06 3.63 -7.53
C PRO A 162 14.84 2.96 -6.88
N ALA A 163 14.37 3.53 -5.77
CA ALA A 163 13.18 3.05 -5.07
C ALA A 163 11.92 3.32 -5.91
N ALA A 164 11.76 4.54 -6.42
CA ALA A 164 10.63 4.95 -7.26
C ALA A 164 10.48 4.05 -8.50
N TYR A 165 11.59 3.72 -9.17
CA TYR A 165 11.58 2.89 -10.38
C TYR A 165 11.11 1.45 -10.11
N ILE A 166 11.45 0.91 -8.94
CA ILE A 166 10.95 -0.41 -8.50
C ILE A 166 9.46 -0.30 -8.12
N SER A 167 9.10 0.74 -7.36
CA SER A 167 7.73 0.95 -6.89
C SER A 167 6.75 1.11 -8.06
N ILE A 168 7.07 1.92 -9.08
CA ILE A 168 6.19 2.14 -10.24
C ILE A 168 5.94 0.85 -11.01
N SER A 169 6.96 0.00 -11.17
CA SER A 169 6.82 -1.32 -11.79
C SER A 169 5.81 -2.20 -11.05
N GLY A 170 5.82 -2.15 -9.71
CA GLY A 170 4.84 -2.81 -8.86
C GLY A 170 3.44 -2.24 -9.04
N VAL A 171 3.30 -0.91 -9.11
CA VAL A 171 2.01 -0.23 -9.33
C VAL A 171 1.37 -0.63 -10.65
N VAL A 172 2.15 -0.62 -11.75
CA VAL A 172 1.67 -1.00 -13.08
C VAL A 172 1.11 -2.42 -13.07
N ARG A 173 1.83 -3.39 -12.50
CA ARG A 173 1.39 -4.78 -12.44
C ARG A 173 0.15 -4.96 -11.57
N ALA A 174 0.12 -4.32 -10.40
CA ALA A 174 -1.01 -4.34 -9.50
C ALA A 174 -2.28 -3.78 -10.16
N ALA A 175 -2.15 -2.67 -10.89
CA ALA A 175 -3.25 -2.04 -11.61
C ALA A 175 -3.76 -2.90 -12.78
N GLU A 176 -2.86 -3.55 -13.54
CA GLU A 176 -3.23 -4.51 -14.59
C GLU A 176 -4.01 -5.71 -14.03
N ILE A 177 -3.56 -6.29 -12.91
CA ILE A 177 -4.26 -7.41 -12.25
C ILE A 177 -5.65 -6.96 -11.80
N LEU A 178 -5.75 -5.78 -11.16
CA LEU A 178 -7.02 -5.23 -10.68
C LEU A 178 -7.99 -4.96 -11.85
N LYS A 179 -7.49 -4.39 -12.95
CA LYS A 179 -8.28 -4.16 -14.17
C LYS A 179 -8.80 -5.46 -14.76
N ARG A 180 -7.94 -6.47 -14.90
CA ARG A 180 -8.34 -7.79 -15.42
C ARG A 180 -9.40 -8.45 -14.53
N GLY A 181 -9.25 -8.35 -13.21
CA GLY A 181 -10.24 -8.85 -12.26
C GLY A 181 -11.62 -8.23 -12.50
N ARG A 182 -11.69 -6.91 -12.63
CA ARG A 182 -12.94 -6.21 -12.96
C ARG A 182 -13.50 -6.55 -14.34
N ASP A 183 -12.67 -6.71 -15.36
CA ASP A 183 -13.13 -7.08 -16.71
C ASP A 183 -13.80 -8.47 -16.71
N LEU A 184 -13.36 -9.38 -15.83
CA LEU A 184 -14.01 -10.67 -15.63
C LEU A 184 -15.34 -10.54 -14.87
N GLU A 185 -15.38 -9.71 -13.83
CA GLU A 185 -16.57 -9.46 -13.00
C GLU A 185 -17.68 -8.72 -13.76
N THR A 186 -17.33 -7.67 -14.50
CA THR A 186 -18.28 -6.87 -15.32
C THR A 186 -18.91 -7.68 -16.45
N ARG A 187 -18.24 -8.76 -16.90
CA ARG A 187 -18.83 -9.74 -17.82
C ARG A 187 -19.89 -10.61 -17.15
N SER A 188 -20.02 -10.53 -15.81
CA SER A 188 -20.91 -11.34 -14.98
C SER A 188 -21.92 -10.56 -14.13
N SER A 189 -21.76 -9.25 -13.85
CA SER A 189 -22.76 -8.38 -13.17
C SER A 189 -22.38 -6.87 -13.14
N GLU A 190 -23.39 -6.05 -12.79
CA GLU A 190 -23.54 -4.58 -12.58
C GLU A 190 -22.54 -3.55 -13.17
N PRO A 191 -23.05 -2.41 -13.69
CA PRO A 191 -22.20 -1.31 -14.16
C PRO A 191 -21.49 -0.62 -13.00
N SER A 192 -20.15 -0.55 -13.06
CA SER A 192 -19.34 0.27 -12.15
C SER A 192 -19.87 1.72 -12.09
N SER A 193 -19.90 2.32 -10.90
CA SER A 193 -20.33 3.71 -10.75
C SER A 193 -19.47 4.65 -11.62
N GLU A 194 -20.05 5.76 -12.07
CA GLU A 194 -19.31 6.75 -12.86
C GLU A 194 -18.08 7.26 -12.11
N GLU A 195 -18.21 7.43 -10.79
CA GLU A 195 -17.13 7.86 -9.91
C GLU A 195 -15.98 6.85 -9.86
N GLU A 196 -16.27 5.55 -9.73
CA GLU A 196 -15.23 4.50 -9.76
C GLU A 196 -14.48 4.52 -11.10
N ARG A 197 -15.19 4.71 -12.21
CA ARG A 197 -14.57 4.79 -13.55
C ARG A 197 -13.62 5.98 -13.66
N VAL A 198 -14.00 7.12 -13.10
CA VAL A 198 -13.17 8.33 -13.09
C VAL A 198 -11.92 8.10 -12.26
N GLU A 199 -12.03 7.57 -11.04
CA GLU A 199 -10.87 7.27 -10.20
C GLU A 199 -9.88 6.33 -10.88
N LEU A 200 -10.39 5.32 -11.58
CA LEU A 200 -9.53 4.40 -12.34
C LEU A 200 -8.84 5.09 -13.50
N CYS A 201 -9.56 5.93 -14.23
CA CYS A 201 -8.98 6.72 -15.30
C CYS A 201 -7.85 7.62 -14.77
N MET A 202 -8.08 8.31 -13.65
CA MET A 202 -7.11 9.20 -13.02
C MET A 202 -5.91 8.43 -12.44
N THR A 203 -6.16 7.27 -11.82
CA THR A 203 -5.10 6.36 -11.35
C THR A 203 -4.22 5.92 -12.52
N TRP A 204 -4.81 5.48 -13.63
CA TRP A 204 -4.06 5.09 -14.83
C TRP A 204 -3.32 6.24 -15.49
N ALA A 205 -3.88 7.44 -15.49
CA ALA A 205 -3.21 8.64 -15.98
C ALA A 205 -1.97 8.95 -15.14
N ALA A 206 -2.09 8.90 -13.81
CA ALA A 206 -0.97 9.12 -12.89
C ALA A 206 0.13 8.05 -13.05
N ILE A 207 -0.24 6.77 -13.23
CA ILE A 207 0.71 5.69 -13.53
C ILE A 207 1.51 6.02 -14.79
N LYS A 208 0.85 6.43 -15.88
CA LYS A 208 1.51 6.77 -17.15
C LYS A 208 2.43 7.99 -17.04
N VAL A 209 2.12 8.94 -16.15
CA VAL A 209 2.98 10.11 -15.91
C VAL A 209 4.24 9.70 -15.15
N MET A 210 4.12 8.81 -14.15
CA MET A 210 5.26 8.39 -13.33
C MET A 210 6.15 7.30 -13.95
N ASP A 211 5.63 6.52 -14.90
CA ASP A 211 6.38 5.48 -15.61
C ASP A 211 7.28 6.04 -16.73
N ARG A 212 7.17 7.33 -17.05
CA ARG A 212 7.92 8.02 -18.11
C ARG A 212 9.15 8.75 -17.60
#